data_AF-A0A399RG23-F1
#
_entry.id   AF-A0A399RG23-F1
#
_cell.length_a   1.000
_cell.length_b   1.000
_cell.length_c   1.000
_cell.angle_alpha   90.00
_cell.angle_beta   90.00
_cell.angle_gamma   90.00
#
_symmetry.space_group_name_H-M   'P 1'
#
loop_
_entity.id
_entity.type
_entity.pdbx_description
1 polymer ?
#
loop_
_entity_poly.entity_id
_entity_poly.type
_entity_poly.pdbx_seq_one_letter_code
_entity_poly.pdbx_strand_id
1 'polypeptide(L)'
;MLRFSRLSVILALAACGAASGAANAQSKSTRVSWAPSYGGSCVSCDLRGRNMSGGDISAAHYPKANVSGAFLRGTRALNIDLSDAMAKGTDFRRATLDGSRLSNTRFEGSRFERASLLNVNLSGASLSDTHLTGARLGVANATGTDFSRARASGTDFTGANLTGAIFNGAILREAQFNNAILNGTSFANADLHGARITNIRLINVSFEGATGLESTNFEGSCAGENTNVPAGIALLSCQAVRLPGAEELRGGLIQTAGQ
;
A
#
# COMPACT_ATOMS: atom_id res chain seq x y z
N MET A 1 39.74 -72.75 -44.60
CA MET A 1 41.14 -72.42 -44.21
C MET A 1 41.09 -71.06 -43.54
N LEU A 2 41.44 -70.77 -42.29
CA LEU A 2 42.04 -71.38 -41.08
C LEU A 2 41.51 -70.48 -39.92
N ARG A 3 41.42 -70.80 -38.62
CA ARG A 3 41.69 -71.96 -37.76
C ARG A 3 40.96 -71.65 -36.43
N PHE A 4 40.32 -72.65 -35.84
CA PHE A 4 39.92 -72.66 -34.43
C PHE A 4 41.15 -72.90 -33.55
N SER A 5 41.18 -72.33 -32.34
CA SER A 5 41.90 -72.91 -31.20
C SER A 5 41.27 -72.47 -29.88
N ARG A 6 40.75 -73.45 -29.16
CA ARG A 6 40.19 -73.38 -27.80
C ARG A 6 41.33 -73.32 -26.78
N LEU A 7 41.12 -72.70 -25.62
CA LEU A 7 41.62 -73.23 -24.34
C LEU A 7 40.69 -72.82 -23.19
N SER A 8 40.57 -73.74 -22.24
CA SER A 8 39.47 -73.92 -21.29
C SER A 8 39.73 -73.31 -19.91
N VAL A 9 38.64 -72.80 -19.31
CA VAL A 9 38.10 -73.10 -17.97
C VAL A 9 38.95 -72.77 -16.74
N ILE A 10 38.46 -71.84 -15.89
CA ILE A 10 38.32 -72.07 -14.45
C ILE A 10 36.95 -71.54 -13.96
N LEU A 11 36.27 -72.42 -13.25
CA LEU A 11 34.98 -72.37 -12.59
C LEU A 11 35.08 -71.60 -11.26
N ALA A 12 34.15 -70.69 -10.97
CA ALA A 12 33.83 -70.30 -9.60
C ALA A 12 32.33 -69.98 -9.47
N LEU A 13 31.58 -70.89 -8.85
CA LEU A 13 30.21 -70.70 -8.39
C LEU A 13 30.21 -69.92 -7.05
N ALA A 14 29.41 -68.86 -6.97
CA ALA A 14 28.74 -68.38 -5.76
C ALA A 14 27.59 -67.47 -6.22
N ALA A 15 26.38 -67.99 -6.40
CA ALA A 15 25.31 -68.14 -5.40
C ALA A 15 24.40 -66.89 -5.29
N CYS A 16 23.17 -67.11 -5.74
CA CYS A 16 21.89 -66.59 -5.24
C CYS A 16 21.59 -65.08 -5.34
N GLY A 17 20.54 -64.76 -6.09
CA GLY A 17 19.93 -63.43 -6.09
C GLY A 17 18.81 -63.26 -7.11
N ALA A 18 17.82 -64.17 -7.13
CA ALA A 18 16.57 -63.89 -7.79
C ALA A 18 15.74 -62.94 -6.91
N ALA A 19 15.54 -61.71 -7.38
CA ALA A 19 14.46 -60.85 -6.90
C ALA A 19 13.90 -60.07 -8.09
N SER A 20 12.88 -60.68 -8.70
CA SER A 20 11.94 -60.02 -9.59
C SER A 20 11.18 -58.93 -8.83
N GLY A 21 11.65 -57.70 -8.93
CA GLY A 21 10.92 -56.51 -8.49
C GLY A 21 10.49 -55.71 -9.71
N ALA A 22 9.28 -55.96 -10.22
CA ALA A 22 8.62 -55.03 -11.12
C ALA A 22 8.41 -53.71 -10.35
N ALA A 23 9.31 -52.76 -10.53
CA ALA A 23 9.18 -51.43 -9.97
C ALA A 23 7.98 -50.75 -10.64
N ASN A 24 6.86 -50.73 -9.92
CA ASN A 24 5.65 -50.05 -10.29
C ASN A 24 5.97 -48.54 -10.32
N ALA A 25 6.30 -48.00 -11.50
CA ALA A 25 6.55 -46.58 -11.71
C ALA A 25 5.21 -45.82 -11.67
N GLN A 26 4.63 -45.73 -10.49
CA GLN A 26 3.46 -44.91 -10.22
C GLN A 26 3.95 -43.46 -10.08
N SER A 27 4.07 -42.80 -11.24
CA SER A 27 4.30 -41.36 -11.32
C SER A 27 3.16 -40.64 -10.59
N LYS A 28 3.37 -40.33 -9.32
CA LYS A 28 2.60 -39.29 -8.63
C LYS A 28 2.90 -38.01 -9.39
N SER A 29 1.95 -37.59 -10.23
CA SER A 29 1.90 -36.24 -10.76
C SER A 29 1.90 -35.28 -9.58
N THR A 30 3.09 -34.82 -9.18
CA THR A 30 3.20 -33.66 -8.32
C THR A 30 2.69 -32.50 -9.17
N ARG A 31 1.61 -31.86 -8.72
CA ARG A 31 1.28 -30.54 -9.25
C ARG A 31 2.51 -29.67 -9.01
N VAL A 32 3.27 -29.41 -10.06
CA VAL A 32 4.20 -28.28 -10.05
C VAL A 32 3.29 -27.08 -9.89
N SER A 33 3.36 -26.43 -8.73
CA SER A 33 2.71 -25.15 -8.54
C SER A 33 3.29 -24.21 -9.59
N TRP A 34 2.57 -23.99 -10.68
CA TRP A 34 2.85 -22.88 -11.57
C TRP A 34 2.49 -21.62 -10.78
N ALA A 35 3.47 -21.13 -10.03
CA ALA A 35 3.47 -19.77 -9.53
C ALA A 35 4.25 -18.97 -10.56
N PRO A 36 3.59 -18.23 -11.48
CA PRO A 36 4.30 -17.23 -12.24
C PRO A 36 4.95 -16.28 -11.24
N SER A 37 6.28 -16.34 -11.13
CA SER A 37 7.04 -15.35 -10.38
C SER A 37 7.06 -14.09 -11.24
N TYR A 38 6.18 -13.15 -10.91
CA TYR A 38 6.25 -11.77 -11.39
C TYR A 38 7.18 -10.96 -10.47
N GLY A 39 8.28 -11.56 -10.03
CA GLY A 39 9.39 -10.84 -9.42
C GLY A 39 10.32 -10.27 -10.49
N GLY A 40 11.34 -9.53 -10.06
CA GLY A 40 12.38 -9.00 -10.94
C GLY A 40 12.11 -7.60 -11.48
N SER A 41 12.82 -7.21 -12.52
CA SER A 41 12.85 -5.84 -13.04
C SER A 41 12.27 -5.76 -14.44
N CYS A 42 11.42 -4.76 -14.68
CA CYS A 42 10.73 -4.55 -15.94
C CYS A 42 10.33 -3.07 -16.07
N VAL A 43 11.15 -2.29 -16.76
CA VAL A 43 10.91 -0.86 -16.97
C VAL A 43 9.94 -0.66 -18.13
N SER A 44 8.92 0.19 -17.95
CA SER A 44 7.96 0.57 -19.00
C SER A 44 7.18 -0.58 -19.65
N CYS A 45 7.02 -1.71 -18.97
CA CYS A 45 6.39 -2.88 -19.57
C CYS A 45 4.87 -2.94 -19.39
N ASP A 46 4.22 -3.71 -20.26
CA ASP A 46 2.78 -3.86 -20.30
C ASP A 46 2.32 -5.12 -19.55
N LEU A 47 1.69 -4.89 -18.40
CA LEU A 47 1.14 -5.89 -17.49
C LEU A 47 -0.38 -5.68 -17.32
N ARG A 48 -1.03 -4.99 -18.26
CA ARG A 48 -2.47 -4.71 -18.20
C ARG A 48 -3.29 -5.98 -18.09
N GLY A 49 -4.30 -5.96 -17.22
CA GLY A 49 -5.25 -7.06 -17.04
C GLY A 49 -4.65 -8.37 -16.52
N ARG A 50 -3.36 -8.41 -16.19
CA ARG A 50 -2.71 -9.64 -15.71
C ARG A 50 -3.26 -10.05 -14.35
N ASN A 51 -3.42 -11.35 -14.15
CA ASN A 51 -3.80 -11.89 -12.85
C ASN A 51 -2.55 -12.28 -12.06
N MET A 52 -2.28 -11.51 -11.01
CA MET A 52 -1.18 -11.70 -10.06
C MET A 52 -1.71 -11.88 -8.63
N SER A 53 -3.01 -12.15 -8.48
CA SER A 53 -3.70 -12.24 -7.20
C SER A 53 -3.10 -13.33 -6.32
N GLY A 54 -2.86 -13.01 -5.04
CA GLY A 54 -2.26 -13.94 -4.07
C GLY A 54 -0.80 -14.30 -4.32
N GLY A 55 -0.18 -13.75 -5.38
CA GLY A 55 1.23 -13.96 -5.70
C GLY A 55 2.17 -13.20 -4.78
N ASP A 56 3.46 -13.45 -4.95
CA ASP A 56 4.54 -12.67 -4.36
C ASP A 56 5.34 -11.97 -5.45
N ILE A 57 5.34 -10.64 -5.39
CA ILE A 57 6.09 -9.73 -6.26
C ILE A 57 6.91 -8.74 -5.42
N SER A 58 7.21 -9.11 -4.18
CA SER A 58 8.06 -8.29 -3.30
C SER A 58 9.39 -7.94 -3.98
N ALA A 59 9.82 -6.70 -3.81
CA ALA A 59 11.03 -6.12 -4.38
C ALA A 59 11.09 -6.12 -5.93
N ALA A 60 9.98 -6.36 -6.61
CA ALA A 60 9.93 -6.16 -8.06
C ALA A 60 10.15 -4.68 -8.42
N HIS A 61 10.83 -4.43 -9.54
CA HIS A 61 11.18 -3.09 -9.99
C HIS A 61 10.49 -2.79 -11.32
N TYR A 62 9.33 -2.16 -11.26
CA TYR A 62 8.42 -1.89 -12.37
C TYR A 62 8.14 -0.40 -12.61
N PRO A 63 9.17 0.47 -12.64
CA PRO A 63 8.93 1.88 -12.89
C PRO A 63 8.36 2.08 -14.30
N LYS A 64 7.41 3.02 -14.42
CA LYS A 64 6.71 3.36 -15.67
C LYS A 64 5.91 2.21 -16.30
N ALA A 65 5.77 1.07 -15.62
CA ALA A 65 5.00 -0.04 -16.12
C ALA A 65 3.51 0.31 -16.24
N ASN A 66 2.80 -0.39 -17.12
CA ASN A 66 1.35 -0.30 -17.21
C ASN A 66 0.71 -1.55 -16.61
N VAL A 67 0.22 -1.42 -15.37
CA VAL A 67 -0.51 -2.47 -14.63
C VAL A 67 -2.01 -2.18 -14.59
N SER A 68 -2.51 -1.31 -15.48
CA SER A 68 -3.92 -0.88 -15.48
C SER A 68 -4.85 -2.09 -15.64
N GLY A 69 -5.87 -2.14 -14.78
CA GLY A 69 -6.85 -3.25 -14.75
C GLY A 69 -6.29 -4.61 -14.32
N ALA A 70 -5.03 -4.69 -13.87
CA ALA A 70 -4.46 -5.93 -13.34
C ALA A 70 -5.16 -6.34 -12.03
N PHE A 71 -5.08 -7.64 -11.72
CA PHE A 71 -5.62 -8.21 -10.48
C PHE A 71 -4.48 -8.53 -9.53
N LEU A 72 -4.34 -7.75 -8.46
CA LEU A 72 -3.36 -7.91 -7.38
C LEU A 72 -4.02 -8.16 -6.02
N ARG A 73 -5.22 -8.76 -6.02
CA ARG A 73 -5.96 -9.01 -4.79
C ARG A 73 -5.19 -9.98 -3.90
N GLY A 74 -4.90 -9.56 -2.66
CA GLY A 74 -4.16 -10.39 -1.70
C GLY A 74 -2.69 -10.63 -2.07
N THR A 75 -2.15 -9.92 -3.06
CA THR A 75 -0.77 -10.06 -3.49
C THR A 75 0.18 -9.47 -2.44
N ARG A 76 1.29 -10.15 -2.19
CA ARG A 76 2.40 -9.60 -1.40
C ARG A 76 3.35 -8.86 -2.34
N ALA A 77 3.39 -7.54 -2.23
CA ALA A 77 4.16 -6.63 -3.07
C ALA A 77 5.00 -5.69 -2.19
N LEU A 78 5.70 -6.25 -1.19
CA LEU A 78 6.50 -5.46 -0.26
C LEU A 78 7.66 -4.80 -1.00
N ASN A 79 7.91 -3.52 -0.74
CA ASN A 79 9.00 -2.77 -1.36
C ASN A 79 8.99 -2.81 -2.91
N ILE A 80 7.81 -2.94 -3.54
CA ILE A 80 7.73 -2.88 -5.00
C ILE A 80 8.02 -1.44 -5.46
N ASP A 81 8.69 -1.32 -6.61
CA ASP A 81 8.82 -0.04 -7.30
C ASP A 81 7.81 0.03 -8.44
N LEU A 82 6.83 0.92 -8.30
CA LEU A 82 5.87 1.31 -9.35
C LEU A 82 5.96 2.81 -9.63
N SER A 83 7.09 3.46 -9.33
CA SER A 83 7.27 4.89 -9.60
C SER A 83 6.93 5.23 -11.06
N ASP A 84 6.14 6.28 -11.24
CA ASP A 84 5.64 6.77 -12.54
C ASP A 84 4.78 5.75 -13.33
N ALA A 85 4.28 4.68 -12.69
CA ALA A 85 3.48 3.65 -13.37
C ALA A 85 2.03 4.10 -13.68
N MET A 86 1.42 3.39 -14.64
CA MET A 86 -0.02 3.47 -14.91
C MET A 86 -0.73 2.28 -14.26
N ALA A 87 -1.52 2.53 -13.23
CA ALA A 87 -2.21 1.53 -12.43
C ALA A 87 -3.70 1.85 -12.28
N LYS A 88 -4.32 2.34 -13.37
CA LYS A 88 -5.73 2.74 -13.40
C LYS A 88 -6.65 1.52 -13.27
N GLY A 89 -7.63 1.59 -12.37
CA GLY A 89 -8.64 0.54 -12.18
C GLY A 89 -8.07 -0.81 -11.73
N THR A 90 -6.86 -0.84 -11.18
CA THR A 90 -6.17 -2.04 -10.72
C THR A 90 -6.77 -2.50 -9.37
N ASP A 91 -6.88 -3.82 -9.19
CA ASP A 91 -7.45 -4.41 -7.97
C ASP A 91 -6.35 -4.79 -6.96
N PHE A 92 -6.09 -3.93 -5.98
CA PHE A 92 -5.17 -4.15 -4.87
C PHE A 92 -5.89 -4.55 -3.56
N ARG A 93 -7.15 -5.00 -3.61
CA ARG A 93 -7.89 -5.36 -2.39
C ARG A 93 -7.11 -6.37 -1.56
N ARG A 94 -6.93 -6.07 -0.27
CA ARG A 94 -6.16 -6.92 0.67
C ARG A 94 -4.70 -7.17 0.28
N ALA A 95 -4.14 -6.43 -0.69
CA ALA A 95 -2.73 -6.53 -1.03
C ALA A 95 -1.86 -5.90 0.06
N THR A 96 -0.58 -6.30 0.11
CA THR A 96 0.41 -5.71 1.01
C THR A 96 1.48 -5.01 0.16
N LEU A 97 1.48 -3.68 0.18
CA LEU A 97 2.41 -2.80 -0.53
C LEU A 97 3.36 -2.06 0.43
N ASP A 98 3.54 -2.54 1.65
CA ASP A 98 4.34 -1.82 2.65
C ASP A 98 5.77 -1.54 2.14
N GLY A 99 6.27 -0.32 2.43
CA GLY A 99 7.60 0.15 2.02
C GLY A 99 7.77 0.43 0.51
N SER A 100 6.70 0.36 -0.27
CA SER A 100 6.78 0.48 -1.73
C SER A 100 7.00 1.92 -2.22
N ARG A 101 7.63 2.03 -3.40
CA ARG A 101 7.84 3.29 -4.12
C ARG A 101 6.72 3.45 -5.15
N LEU A 102 5.78 4.34 -4.88
CA LEU A 102 4.58 4.57 -5.67
C LEU A 102 4.46 6.04 -6.11
N SER A 103 5.57 6.80 -6.09
CA SER A 103 5.58 8.22 -6.44
C SER A 103 5.10 8.45 -7.87
N ASN A 104 4.29 9.50 -8.08
CA ASN A 104 3.71 9.85 -9.38
C ASN A 104 2.89 8.73 -10.05
N THR A 105 2.50 7.68 -9.32
CA THR A 105 1.71 6.59 -9.89
C THR A 105 0.27 7.01 -10.13
N ARG A 106 -0.31 6.53 -11.21
CA ARG A 106 -1.68 6.83 -11.63
C ARG A 106 -2.62 5.70 -11.24
N PHE A 107 -3.32 5.86 -10.12
CA PHE A 107 -4.23 4.86 -9.53
C PHE A 107 -5.71 5.20 -9.71
N GLU A 108 -6.09 6.05 -10.66
CA GLU A 108 -7.46 6.55 -10.77
C GLU A 108 -8.48 5.39 -10.84
N GLY A 109 -9.48 5.40 -9.97
CA GLY A 109 -10.51 4.35 -9.89
C GLY A 109 -10.04 2.98 -9.38
N SER A 110 -8.81 2.85 -8.87
CA SER A 110 -8.28 1.59 -8.32
C SER A 110 -8.86 1.25 -6.96
N ARG A 111 -8.74 -0.04 -6.62
CA ARG A 111 -9.37 -0.65 -5.43
C ARG A 111 -8.33 -1.08 -4.42
N PHE A 112 -8.32 -0.47 -3.26
CA PHE A 112 -7.39 -0.70 -2.14
C PHE A 112 -8.13 -1.12 -0.86
N GLU A 113 -9.38 -1.58 -0.95
CA GLU A 113 -10.15 -1.92 0.24
C GLU A 113 -9.39 -2.96 1.09
N ARG A 114 -9.13 -2.59 2.35
CA ARG A 114 -8.34 -3.37 3.32
C ARG A 114 -6.90 -3.69 2.88
N ALA A 115 -6.31 -2.92 1.96
CA ALA A 115 -4.90 -3.04 1.59
C ALA A 115 -3.98 -2.44 2.67
N SER A 116 -2.76 -2.95 2.74
CA SER A 116 -1.67 -2.40 3.55
C SER A 116 -0.76 -1.57 2.67
N LEU A 117 -0.58 -0.29 3.00
CA LEU A 117 0.32 0.66 2.37
C LEU A 117 1.11 1.41 3.45
N LEU A 118 1.63 0.69 4.45
CA LEU A 118 2.42 1.32 5.51
C LEU A 118 3.77 1.80 4.97
N ASN A 119 4.20 2.99 5.39
CA ASN A 119 5.50 3.54 5.03
C ASN A 119 5.77 3.57 3.51
N VAL A 120 4.74 3.77 2.70
CA VAL A 120 4.88 3.90 1.23
C VAL A 120 5.23 5.33 0.85
N ASN A 121 5.87 5.49 -0.31
CA ASN A 121 6.01 6.78 -0.96
C ASN A 121 4.95 6.95 -2.06
N LEU A 122 3.93 7.77 -1.81
CA LEU A 122 2.87 8.17 -2.74
C LEU A 122 3.04 9.61 -3.25
N SER A 123 4.19 10.26 -3.03
CA SER A 123 4.38 11.67 -3.40
C SER A 123 3.97 11.95 -4.85
N GLY A 124 3.05 12.90 -5.05
CA GLY A 124 2.55 13.27 -6.38
C GLY A 124 1.68 12.21 -7.09
N ALA A 125 1.28 11.14 -6.42
CA ALA A 125 0.41 10.12 -7.01
C ALA A 125 -1.03 10.64 -7.21
N SER A 126 -1.76 10.05 -8.16
CA SER A 126 -3.20 10.29 -8.32
C SER A 126 -3.99 9.07 -7.84
N LEU A 127 -4.74 9.25 -6.77
CA LEU A 127 -5.70 8.31 -6.19
C LEU A 127 -7.14 8.84 -6.30
N SER A 128 -7.42 9.67 -7.31
CA SER A 128 -8.78 10.15 -7.56
C SER A 128 -9.74 9.00 -7.85
N ASP A 129 -10.97 9.11 -7.34
CA ASP A 129 -12.03 8.09 -7.48
C ASP A 129 -11.68 6.68 -6.94
N THR A 130 -10.62 6.54 -6.14
CA THR A 130 -10.21 5.24 -5.60
C THR A 130 -11.13 4.75 -4.48
N HIS A 131 -11.09 3.44 -4.22
CA HIS A 131 -11.70 2.84 -3.03
C HIS A 131 -10.63 2.47 -2.01
N LEU A 132 -10.62 3.16 -0.87
CA LEU A 132 -9.64 3.01 0.20
C LEU A 132 -10.26 2.51 1.51
N THR A 133 -11.53 2.10 1.51
CA THR A 133 -12.23 1.70 2.74
C THR A 133 -11.43 0.68 3.57
N GLY A 134 -11.09 1.07 4.80
CA GLY A 134 -10.29 0.26 5.73
C GLY A 134 -8.84 -0.01 5.29
N ALA A 135 -8.31 0.71 4.30
CA ALA A 135 -6.89 0.65 3.94
C ALA A 135 -6.02 1.28 5.03
N ARG A 136 -4.76 0.85 5.10
CA ARG A 136 -3.76 1.37 6.06
C ARG A 136 -2.68 2.12 5.32
N LEU A 137 -2.63 3.44 5.48
CA LEU A 137 -1.63 4.38 4.96
C LEU A 137 -0.83 5.05 6.10
N GLY A 138 -0.75 4.40 7.26
CA GLY A 138 0.01 4.91 8.40
C GLY A 138 1.47 5.18 8.03
N VAL A 139 1.97 6.34 8.45
CA VAL A 139 3.35 6.81 8.20
C VAL A 139 3.72 6.90 6.70
N ALA A 140 2.74 6.93 5.79
CA ALA A 140 3.01 7.10 4.37
C ALA A 140 3.48 8.54 4.06
N ASN A 141 4.35 8.69 3.05
CA ASN A 141 4.58 9.98 2.42
C ASN A 141 3.58 10.16 1.27
N ALA A 142 2.54 10.95 1.48
CA ALA A 142 1.51 11.27 0.51
C ALA A 142 1.48 12.77 0.17
N THR A 143 2.64 13.42 0.19
CA THR A 143 2.80 14.84 -0.17
C THR A 143 2.27 15.10 -1.59
N GLY A 144 1.39 16.09 -1.74
CA GLY A 144 0.81 16.48 -3.04
C GLY A 144 -0.03 15.40 -3.72
N THR A 145 -0.50 14.39 -2.98
CA THR A 145 -1.30 13.30 -3.54
C THR A 145 -2.74 13.74 -3.76
N ASP A 146 -3.31 13.37 -4.90
CA ASP A 146 -4.72 13.64 -5.21
C ASP A 146 -5.60 12.46 -4.78
N PHE A 147 -6.38 12.64 -3.72
CA PHE A 147 -7.42 11.73 -3.22
C PHE A 147 -8.84 12.23 -3.55
N SER A 148 -9.00 13.11 -4.54
CA SER A 148 -10.31 13.68 -4.88
C SER A 148 -11.34 12.59 -5.16
N ARG A 149 -12.53 12.73 -4.55
CA ARG A 149 -13.65 11.77 -4.66
C ARG A 149 -13.33 10.33 -4.22
N ALA A 150 -12.23 10.11 -3.49
CA ALA A 150 -11.90 8.80 -2.96
C ALA A 150 -12.93 8.34 -1.91
N ARG A 151 -13.24 7.03 -1.89
CA ARG A 151 -14.03 6.38 -0.85
C ARG A 151 -13.10 5.84 0.22
N ALA A 152 -12.80 6.66 1.22
CA ALA A 152 -11.78 6.43 2.24
C ALA A 152 -12.36 6.32 3.66
N SER A 153 -13.57 5.77 3.80
CA SER A 153 -14.16 5.53 5.11
C SER A 153 -13.34 4.53 5.94
N GLY A 154 -13.07 4.88 7.20
CA GLY A 154 -12.27 4.06 8.11
C GLY A 154 -10.82 3.84 7.65
N THR A 155 -10.31 4.63 6.70
CA THR A 155 -8.92 4.56 6.27
C THR A 155 -8.00 5.12 7.35
N ASP A 156 -6.87 4.46 7.57
CA ASP A 156 -5.87 4.88 8.55
C ASP A 156 -4.74 5.68 7.89
N PHE A 157 -4.68 6.99 8.15
CA PHE A 157 -3.61 7.91 7.75
C PHE A 157 -2.76 8.35 8.96
N THR A 158 -2.77 7.61 10.07
CA THR A 158 -2.07 7.98 11.30
C THR A 158 -0.57 8.22 11.03
N GLY A 159 -0.08 9.40 11.41
CA GLY A 159 1.32 9.80 11.20
C GLY A 159 1.75 10.00 9.74
N ALA A 160 0.82 9.96 8.78
CA ALA A 160 1.16 10.19 7.38
C ALA A 160 1.55 11.65 7.12
N ASN A 161 2.47 11.87 6.17
CA ASN A 161 2.72 13.20 5.63
C ASN A 161 1.78 13.45 4.44
N LEU A 162 0.77 14.29 4.66
CA LEU A 162 -0.25 14.65 3.68
C LEU A 162 -0.11 16.11 3.25
N THR A 163 1.08 16.69 3.36
CA THR A 163 1.33 18.09 2.98
C THR A 163 0.85 18.35 1.55
N GLY A 164 -0.06 19.31 1.36
CA GLY A 164 -0.63 19.65 0.06
C GLY A 164 -1.51 18.56 -0.59
N ALA A 165 -1.93 17.53 0.16
CA ALA A 165 -2.83 16.51 -0.37
C ALA A 165 -4.23 17.08 -0.64
N ILE A 166 -4.94 16.50 -1.61
CA ILE A 166 -6.25 16.97 -2.05
C ILE A 166 -7.29 15.89 -1.77
N PHE A 167 -8.20 16.12 -0.83
CA PHE A 167 -9.32 15.23 -0.49
C PHE A 167 -10.67 15.77 -0.98
N ASN A 168 -10.66 16.58 -2.05
CA ASN A 168 -11.86 17.28 -2.47
C ASN A 168 -13.00 16.31 -2.85
N GLY A 169 -14.16 16.45 -2.21
CA GLY A 169 -15.30 15.55 -2.42
C GLY A 169 -15.10 14.11 -1.93
N ALA A 170 -14.05 13.82 -1.15
CA ALA A 170 -13.79 12.48 -0.65
C ALA A 170 -14.76 12.09 0.48
N ILE A 171 -15.05 10.79 0.60
CA ILE A 171 -15.81 10.23 1.71
C ILE A 171 -14.83 9.71 2.75
N LEU A 172 -14.66 10.45 3.85
CA LEU A 172 -13.66 10.25 4.91
C LEU A 172 -14.29 9.88 6.26
N ARG A 173 -15.51 9.34 6.24
CA ARG A 173 -16.20 8.91 7.46
C ARG A 173 -15.33 7.99 8.31
N GLU A 174 -15.19 8.29 9.60
CA GLU A 174 -14.38 7.50 10.54
C GLU A 174 -12.89 7.37 10.16
N ALA A 175 -12.39 8.15 9.19
CA ALA A 175 -10.98 8.13 8.81
C ALA A 175 -10.08 8.65 9.95
N GLN A 176 -8.89 8.08 10.06
CA GLN A 176 -7.95 8.36 11.14
C GLN A 176 -6.79 9.20 10.61
N PHE A 177 -6.63 10.42 11.12
CA PHE A 177 -5.53 11.34 10.79
C PHE A 177 -4.64 11.65 12.00
N ASN A 178 -4.77 10.89 13.10
CA ASN A 178 -4.05 11.16 14.35
C ASN A 178 -2.55 11.38 14.06
N ASN A 179 -1.98 12.49 14.57
CA ASN A 179 -0.57 12.85 14.39
C ASN A 179 -0.09 13.03 12.94
N ALA A 180 -0.99 13.15 11.95
CA ALA A 180 -0.63 13.38 10.55
C ALA A 180 -0.16 14.83 10.30
N ILE A 181 0.62 15.04 9.25
CA ILE A 181 1.01 16.38 8.78
C ILE A 181 0.04 16.80 7.68
N LEU A 182 -0.82 17.79 7.98
CA LEU A 182 -1.89 18.24 7.07
C LEU A 182 -1.62 19.62 6.42
N ASN A 183 -0.42 20.17 6.52
CA ASN A 183 -0.14 21.53 6.02
C ASN A 183 -0.56 21.70 4.54
N GLY A 184 -1.41 22.69 4.25
CA GLY A 184 -1.88 22.93 2.88
C GLY A 184 -2.88 21.89 2.34
N THR A 185 -3.38 20.97 3.17
CA THR A 185 -4.34 19.94 2.73
C THR A 185 -5.71 20.58 2.47
N SER A 186 -6.37 20.12 1.40
CA SER A 186 -7.74 20.53 1.11
C SER A 186 -8.73 19.40 1.38
N PHE A 187 -9.70 19.65 2.25
CA PHE A 187 -10.86 18.79 2.50
C PHE A 187 -12.13 19.37 1.87
N ALA A 188 -12.01 20.18 0.82
CA ALA A 188 -13.15 20.89 0.27
C ALA A 188 -14.26 19.93 -0.18
N ASN A 189 -15.49 20.15 0.27
CA ASN A 189 -16.65 19.29 0.01
C ASN A 189 -16.50 17.82 0.48
N ALA A 190 -15.53 17.51 1.35
CA ALA A 190 -15.36 16.17 1.89
C ALA A 190 -16.40 15.86 2.99
N ASP A 191 -16.70 14.57 3.15
CA ASP A 191 -17.52 14.06 4.25
C ASP A 191 -16.61 13.52 5.37
N LEU A 192 -16.54 14.25 6.49
CA LEU A 192 -15.67 13.96 7.63
C LEU A 192 -16.43 13.39 8.84
N HIS A 193 -17.67 12.87 8.69
CA HIS A 193 -18.42 12.39 9.84
C HIS A 193 -17.64 11.33 10.66
N GLY A 194 -17.44 11.60 11.95
CA GLY A 194 -16.68 10.72 12.85
C GLY A 194 -15.19 10.61 12.57
N ALA A 195 -14.62 11.42 11.66
CA ALA A 195 -13.19 11.43 11.41
C ALA A 195 -12.41 11.87 12.67
N ARG A 196 -11.16 11.42 12.78
CA ARG A 196 -10.28 11.76 13.92
C ARG A 196 -9.07 12.54 13.42
N ILE A 197 -9.04 13.83 13.74
CA ILE A 197 -8.00 14.79 13.36
C ILE A 197 -7.37 15.32 14.66
N THR A 198 -6.68 14.44 15.39
CA THR A 198 -6.14 14.75 16.72
C THR A 198 -4.63 15.00 16.69
N ASN A 199 -4.15 15.89 17.54
CA ASN A 199 -2.72 16.26 17.65
C ASN A 199 -2.14 16.87 16.38
N ILE A 200 -2.91 17.73 15.70
CA ILE A 200 -2.50 18.31 14.42
C ILE A 200 -2.47 19.83 14.51
N ARG A 201 -1.42 20.42 13.94
CA ARG A 201 -1.39 21.84 13.60
C ARG A 201 -2.02 22.03 12.23
N LEU A 202 -3.24 22.55 12.19
CA LEU A 202 -3.95 22.78 10.94
C LEU A 202 -3.48 24.12 10.36
N ILE A 203 -2.47 24.08 9.49
CA ILE A 203 -1.89 25.28 8.86
C ILE A 203 -2.24 25.26 7.37
N ASN A 204 -2.84 26.34 6.87
CA ASN A 204 -3.34 26.45 5.49
C ASN A 204 -4.27 25.28 5.09
N VAL A 205 -5.09 24.77 6.01
CA VAL A 205 -6.03 23.68 5.73
C VAL A 205 -7.38 24.25 5.29
N SER A 206 -7.92 23.76 4.18
CA SER A 206 -9.25 24.15 3.71
C SER A 206 -10.30 23.12 4.13
N PHE A 207 -11.36 23.58 4.80
CA PHE A 207 -12.57 22.82 5.10
C PHE A 207 -13.80 23.34 4.33
N GLU A 208 -13.59 24.09 3.24
CA GLU A 208 -14.67 24.72 2.48
C GLU A 208 -15.72 23.70 2.01
N GLY A 209 -16.98 23.87 2.43
CA GLY A 209 -18.07 22.95 2.07
C GLY A 209 -17.96 21.54 2.67
N ALA A 210 -16.98 21.27 3.52
CA ALA A 210 -16.86 19.99 4.21
C ALA A 210 -18.04 19.78 5.19
N THR A 211 -18.43 18.53 5.37
CA THR A 211 -19.57 18.13 6.23
C THR A 211 -19.11 17.17 7.33
N GLY A 212 -19.90 17.05 8.41
CA GLY A 212 -19.60 16.13 9.51
C GLY A 212 -18.54 16.64 10.50
N LEU A 213 -18.16 17.90 10.40
CA LEU A 213 -17.13 18.52 11.23
C LEU A 213 -17.54 18.61 12.71
N GLU A 214 -18.83 18.76 12.98
CA GLU A 214 -19.43 18.73 14.32
C GLU A 214 -19.26 17.38 15.03
N SER A 215 -19.04 16.31 14.26
CA SER A 215 -18.76 14.96 14.76
C SER A 215 -17.29 14.56 14.61
N THR A 216 -16.46 15.44 14.06
CA THR A 216 -15.02 15.20 13.90
C THR A 216 -14.30 15.47 15.21
N ASN A 217 -13.43 14.54 15.63
CA ASN A 217 -12.62 14.74 16.82
C ASN A 217 -11.36 15.55 16.49
N PHE A 218 -11.25 16.75 17.06
CA PHE A 218 -10.08 17.63 16.95
C PHE A 218 -9.25 17.74 18.25
N GLU A 219 -9.37 16.79 19.16
CA GLU A 219 -8.64 16.79 20.43
C GLU A 219 -7.13 16.96 20.21
N GLY A 220 -6.55 17.88 20.98
CA GLY A 220 -5.13 18.22 20.86
C GLY A 220 -4.77 18.88 19.52
N SER A 221 -5.72 19.33 18.70
CA SER A 221 -5.41 20.07 17.47
C SER A 221 -5.54 21.57 17.65
N CYS A 222 -4.84 22.33 16.82
CA CYS A 222 -4.92 23.80 16.80
C CYS A 222 -5.10 24.30 15.37
N ALA A 223 -5.67 25.49 15.23
CA ALA A 223 -5.81 26.20 13.97
C ALA A 223 -4.68 27.22 13.81
N GLY A 224 -3.91 27.08 12.73
CA GLY A 224 -2.87 28.02 12.32
C GLY A 224 -3.38 29.03 11.29
N GLU A 225 -2.43 29.76 10.69
CA GLU A 225 -2.71 30.78 9.68
C GLU A 225 -3.44 30.20 8.46
N ASN A 226 -4.35 31.00 7.90
CA ASN A 226 -5.18 30.71 6.71
C ASN A 226 -5.98 29.40 6.75
N THR A 227 -6.20 28.82 7.93
CA THR A 227 -7.14 27.71 8.09
C THR A 227 -8.51 28.27 8.40
N ASN A 228 -9.45 28.14 7.46
CA ASN A 228 -10.83 28.53 7.67
C ASN A 228 -11.56 27.43 8.45
N VAL A 229 -11.60 27.55 9.77
CA VAL A 229 -12.34 26.65 10.66
C VAL A 229 -13.83 27.04 10.61
N PRO A 230 -14.74 26.13 10.20
CA PRO A 230 -16.16 26.46 10.15
C PRO A 230 -16.76 26.82 11.50
N ALA A 231 -17.82 27.65 11.47
CA ALA A 231 -18.52 28.09 12.66
C ALA A 231 -19.03 26.89 13.47
N GLY A 232 -18.81 26.92 14.80
CA GLY A 232 -19.23 25.84 15.71
C GLY A 232 -18.10 24.90 16.13
N ILE A 233 -16.93 24.95 15.48
CA ILE A 233 -15.73 24.23 15.91
C ILE A 233 -14.82 25.19 16.66
N ALA A 234 -14.62 24.95 17.95
CA ALA A 234 -13.69 25.73 18.76
C ALA A 234 -12.30 25.09 18.74
N LEU A 235 -11.35 25.73 18.04
CA LEU A 235 -9.94 25.36 18.06
C LEU A 235 -9.09 26.49 18.63
N LEU A 236 -8.09 26.13 19.41
CA LEU A 236 -7.07 27.07 19.88
C LEU A 236 -6.22 27.54 18.70
N SER A 237 -5.72 28.78 18.78
CA SER A 237 -4.70 29.25 17.86
C SER A 237 -3.39 28.49 18.06
N CYS A 238 -2.80 28.02 16.97
CA CYS A 238 -1.49 27.36 16.99
C CYS A 238 -0.34 28.27 17.46
N GLN A 239 -0.50 29.59 17.44
CA GLN A 239 0.47 30.54 17.99
C GLN A 239 0.45 30.58 19.52
N ALA A 240 -0.70 30.29 20.14
CA ALA A 240 -0.86 30.23 21.59
C ALA A 240 -0.38 28.91 22.21
N VAL A 241 -0.06 27.92 21.37
CA VAL A 241 0.38 26.59 21.76
C VAL A 241 1.90 26.49 21.61
N ARG A 242 2.63 26.47 22.73
CA ARG A 242 4.08 26.18 22.74
C ARG A 242 4.29 24.70 22.42
N LEU A 243 5.10 24.44 21.40
CA LEU A 243 5.57 23.09 21.07
C LEU A 243 6.69 22.70 22.03
N PRO A 244 6.74 21.45 22.51
CA PRO A 244 7.99 20.89 22.99
C PRO A 244 8.92 20.63 21.77
N GLY A 245 10.23 20.50 22.00
CA GLY A 245 11.29 20.78 21.01
C GLY A 245 11.22 19.99 19.69
N ALA A 246 11.93 20.47 18.66
CA ALA A 246 11.85 20.02 17.27
C ALA A 246 12.11 18.51 17.01
N GLU A 247 12.65 17.75 17.96
CA GLU A 247 12.78 16.29 17.85
C GLU A 247 11.46 15.53 18.09
N GLU A 248 10.47 16.13 18.76
CA GLU A 248 9.14 15.53 19.00
C GLU A 248 8.14 15.71 17.83
N LEU A 249 8.51 16.48 16.80
CA LEU A 249 7.61 16.83 15.69
C LEU A 249 7.42 15.71 14.65
N ARG A 250 7.98 14.52 14.89
CA ARG A 250 7.54 13.28 14.22
C ARG A 250 6.28 12.74 14.91
N GLY A 251 5.19 13.51 14.86
CA GLY A 251 3.87 13.05 15.31
C GLY A 251 3.63 13.05 16.83
N GLY A 252 4.26 13.96 17.58
CA GLY A 252 4.03 14.11 19.02
C GLY A 252 2.73 14.86 19.37
N LEU A 253 2.07 14.39 20.44
CA LEU A 253 0.90 15.00 21.09
C LEU A 253 1.11 16.51 21.29
N ILE A 254 0.11 17.31 20.97
CA ILE A 254 0.10 18.72 21.38
C ILE A 254 -0.16 18.74 22.88
N GLN A 255 0.88 19.02 23.67
CA GLN A 255 0.70 19.27 25.09
C GLN A 255 0.10 20.67 25.26
N THR A 256 -1.09 20.74 25.86
CA THR A 256 -1.63 22.01 26.37
C THR A 256 -0.68 22.52 27.44
N ALA A 257 -0.22 23.77 27.32
CA ALA A 257 0.60 24.39 28.36
C ALA A 257 -0.14 24.30 29.70
N GLY A 258 0.40 23.51 30.63
CA GLY A 258 -0.10 23.41 31.99
C GLY A 258 0.02 24.75 32.71
N GLN A 259 -0.99 25.04 33.54
CA GLN A 259 -0.74 25.73 34.80
C GLN A 259 0.07 24.82 35.74
#